data_AF-A0A963HAL9-F1
#
_entry.id   AF-A0A963HAL9-F1
#
_cell.length_a   1.000
_cell.length_b   1.000
_cell.length_c   1.000
_cell.angle_alpha   90.00
_cell.angle_beta   90.00
_cell.angle_gamma   90.00
#
_symmetry.space_group_name_H-M   'P 1'
#
loop_
_entity.id
_entity.type
_entity.pdbx_description
1 polymer ?
#
loop_
_entity_poly.entity_id
_entity_poly.type
_entity_poly.pdbx_seq_one_letter_code
_entity_poly.pdbx_strand_id
1 'polypeptide(L)'
;VHGDEINLTALGDGSGTMIGEVMMRKQALTDKGKAWAGVAIDDRQLLEAGRRLFDALKWRGPLEIEMLRDDAGTLQLIEINPRFPAWIYLAHGVGRNLPAALLALLHGARPGQLELAPPRPGITFIRHAQESIVTLDEIANLAVSGSSSGSHALASRAA
;
A
#
# COMPACT_ATOMS: atom_id res chain seq x y z
N VAL A 1 7.44 -16.06 -17.43
CA VAL A 1 6.82 -15.05 -18.32
C VAL A 1 7.63 -13.77 -18.15
N HIS A 2 8.07 -13.14 -19.24
CA HIS A 2 8.71 -11.82 -19.20
C HIS A 2 7.62 -10.75 -19.33
N GLY A 3 7.79 -9.62 -18.65
CA GLY A 3 6.79 -8.56 -18.65
C GLY A 3 6.99 -7.50 -17.56
N ASP A 4 6.14 -6.49 -17.61
CA ASP A 4 6.13 -5.40 -16.64
C ASP A 4 5.23 -5.76 -15.44
N GLU A 5 5.78 -5.66 -14.23
CA GLU A 5 5.02 -5.93 -13.01
C GLU A 5 4.18 -4.71 -12.59
N ILE A 6 2.88 -4.91 -12.47
CA ILE A 6 1.92 -3.90 -12.05
C ILE A 6 1.07 -4.42 -10.89
N ASN A 7 0.73 -3.51 -9.98
CA ASN A 7 0.12 -3.87 -8.71
C ASN A 7 -1.12 -3.02 -8.46
N LEU A 8 -2.13 -3.61 -7.83
CA LEU A 8 -3.35 -2.92 -7.39
C LEU A 8 -3.57 -3.21 -5.91
N THR A 9 -3.90 -2.17 -5.13
CA THR A 9 -4.46 -2.33 -3.78
C THR A 9 -5.80 -1.62 -3.69
N ALA A 10 -6.72 -2.19 -2.92
CA ALA A 10 -8.04 -1.64 -2.67
C ALA A 10 -8.64 -2.27 -1.41
N LEU A 11 -9.79 -1.75 -0.98
CA LEU A 11 -10.63 -2.36 0.05
C LEU A 11 -11.84 -3.04 -0.59
N GLY A 12 -12.25 -4.17 -0.03
CA GLY A 12 -13.50 -4.84 -0.36
C GLY A 12 -14.51 -4.72 0.77
N ASP A 13 -15.78 -4.52 0.43
CA ASP A 13 -16.86 -4.40 1.41
C ASP A 13 -17.46 -5.75 1.85
N GLY A 14 -17.09 -6.85 1.20
CA GLY A 14 -17.68 -8.17 1.42
C GLY A 14 -18.95 -8.45 0.62
N SER A 15 -19.42 -7.51 -0.21
CA SER A 15 -20.60 -7.65 -1.09
C SER A 15 -20.23 -7.67 -2.58
N GLY A 16 -18.96 -7.44 -2.89
CA GLY A 16 -18.42 -7.40 -4.25
C GLY A 16 -17.98 -6.00 -4.68
N THR A 17 -18.17 -4.99 -3.84
CA THR A 17 -17.77 -3.62 -4.15
C THR A 17 -16.30 -3.42 -3.81
N MET A 18 -15.53 -3.02 -4.82
CA MET A 18 -14.16 -2.53 -4.65
C MET A 18 -14.17 -1.03 -4.32
N ILE A 19 -13.37 -0.63 -3.33
CA ILE A 19 -13.32 0.73 -2.79
C ILE A 19 -11.87 1.23 -2.83
N GLY A 20 -11.68 2.41 -3.42
CA GLY A 20 -10.47 3.19 -3.25
C GLY A 20 -9.24 2.63 -3.95
N GLU A 21 -9.39 2.04 -5.13
CA GLU A 21 -8.28 1.42 -5.83
C GLU A 21 -7.10 2.37 -6.06
N VAL A 22 -5.90 1.85 -5.83
CA VAL A 22 -4.63 2.50 -6.14
C VAL A 22 -3.78 1.51 -6.90
N MET A 23 -3.31 1.92 -8.07
CA MET A 23 -2.48 1.10 -8.95
C MET A 23 -1.08 1.70 -9.01
N MET A 24 -0.07 0.83 -9.08
CA MET A 24 1.31 1.26 -9.21
C MET A 24 2.14 0.31 -10.06
N ARG A 25 3.23 0.83 -10.62
CA ARG A 25 4.30 0.06 -11.25
C ARG A 25 5.58 0.24 -10.46
N LYS A 26 6.29 -0.86 -10.20
CA LYS A 26 7.62 -0.84 -9.57
C LYS A 26 8.62 -0.24 -10.58
N GLN A 27 9.38 0.79 -10.18
CA GLN A 27 10.40 1.43 -11.06
C GLN A 27 11.81 0.97 -10.73
N ALA A 28 12.10 0.73 -9.45
CA ALA A 28 13.38 0.19 -8.99
C ALA A 28 13.10 -0.88 -7.93
N LEU A 29 13.69 -2.07 -8.13
CA LEU A 29 13.65 -3.19 -7.21
C LEU A 29 14.97 -3.28 -6.45
N THR A 30 14.93 -3.69 -5.19
CA THR A 30 16.13 -4.16 -4.49
C THR A 30 16.60 -5.48 -5.11
N ASP A 31 17.82 -5.90 -4.78
CA ASP A 31 18.34 -7.26 -5.01
C ASP A 31 17.38 -8.38 -4.57
N LYS A 32 16.59 -8.14 -3.51
CA LYS A 32 15.53 -9.05 -3.00
C LYS A 32 14.13 -8.85 -3.61
N GLY A 33 14.00 -8.12 -4.72
CA GLY A 33 12.72 -7.90 -5.39
C GLY A 33 11.73 -6.97 -4.67
N LYS A 34 12.14 -6.28 -3.59
CA LYS A 34 11.27 -5.31 -2.91
C LYS A 34 11.24 -3.99 -3.70
N ALA A 35 10.06 -3.41 -3.86
CA ALA A 35 9.94 -2.08 -4.45
C ALA A 35 10.68 -1.03 -3.60
N TRP A 36 11.73 -0.44 -4.16
CA TRP A 36 12.48 0.68 -3.58
C TRP A 36 11.90 2.02 -4.03
N ALA A 37 11.45 2.06 -5.28
CA ALA A 37 10.68 3.16 -5.85
C ALA A 37 9.54 2.61 -6.71
N GLY A 38 8.44 3.35 -6.76
CA GLY A 38 7.29 3.02 -7.59
C GLY A 38 6.49 4.26 -7.92
N VAL A 39 5.76 4.19 -9.02
CA VAL A 39 4.94 5.28 -9.52
C VAL A 39 3.48 4.86 -9.57
N ALA A 40 2.60 5.73 -9.10
CA ALA A 40 1.17 5.55 -9.27
C ALA A 40 0.83 5.58 -10.76
N ILE A 41 0.02 4.63 -11.21
CA ILE A 41 -0.44 4.53 -12.60
C ILE A 41 -1.97 4.51 -12.61
N ASP A 42 -2.52 4.70 -13.80
CA ASP A 42 -3.92 4.42 -14.07
C ASP A 42 -3.97 3.41 -15.22
N ASP A 43 -4.46 2.20 -14.94
CA ASP A 43 -4.50 1.10 -15.88
C ASP A 43 -5.88 0.47 -15.91
N ARG A 44 -6.59 0.68 -17.01
CA ARG A 44 -7.97 0.23 -17.17
C ARG A 44 -8.12 -1.29 -17.11
N GLN A 45 -7.19 -2.04 -17.69
CA GLN A 45 -7.27 -3.51 -17.73
C GLN A 45 -7.08 -4.10 -16.34
N LEU A 46 -6.16 -3.53 -15.55
CA LEU A 46 -5.93 -3.90 -14.15
C LEU A 46 -7.12 -3.51 -13.26
N LEU A 47 -7.69 -2.32 -13.47
CA LEU A 47 -8.91 -1.87 -12.79
C LEU A 47 -10.07 -2.86 -13.01
N GLU A 48 -10.31 -3.24 -14.27
CA GLU A 48 -11.37 -4.19 -14.62
C GLU A 48 -11.10 -5.59 -14.05
N ALA A 49 -9.85 -6.04 -14.06
CA ALA A 49 -9.45 -7.30 -13.43
C ALA A 49 -9.70 -7.29 -11.91
N GLY A 50 -9.32 -6.21 -11.22
CA GLY A 50 -9.61 -6.01 -9.81
C GLY A 50 -11.11 -6.06 -9.53
N ARG A 51 -11.93 -5.29 -10.26
CA ARG A 51 -13.39 -5.29 -10.10
C ARG A 51 -13.99 -6.69 -10.23
N ARG A 52 -13.57 -7.47 -11.23
CA ARG A 52 -14.05 -8.87 -11.40
C ARG A 52 -13.67 -9.74 -10.21
N LEU A 53 -12.44 -9.61 -9.69
CA LEU A 53 -11.98 -10.37 -8.53
C LEU A 53 -12.80 -10.04 -7.28
N PHE A 54 -12.97 -8.75 -6.97
CA PHE A 54 -13.76 -8.31 -5.81
C PHE A 54 -15.21 -8.79 -5.93
N ASP A 55 -15.83 -8.63 -7.10
CA ASP A 55 -17.21 -9.05 -7.34
C ASP A 55 -17.40 -10.57 -7.20
N ALA A 56 -16.51 -11.37 -7.81
CA ALA A 56 -16.61 -12.83 -7.79
C ALA A 56 -16.35 -13.42 -6.39
N LEU A 57 -15.33 -12.91 -5.69
CA LEU A 57 -14.92 -13.44 -4.38
C LEU A 57 -15.68 -12.82 -3.21
N LYS A 58 -16.45 -11.75 -3.45
CA LYS A 58 -17.10 -10.96 -2.40
C LYS A 58 -16.08 -10.59 -1.32
N TRP A 59 -14.91 -10.13 -1.79
CA TRP A 59 -13.76 -9.91 -0.92
C TRP A 59 -14.06 -8.86 0.16
N ARG A 60 -13.61 -9.11 1.39
CA ARG A 60 -13.76 -8.20 2.52
C ARG A 60 -12.41 -7.78 3.07
N GLY A 61 -12.21 -6.48 3.25
CA GLY A 61 -10.97 -5.92 3.77
C GLY A 61 -9.92 -5.64 2.69
N PRO A 62 -8.67 -5.37 3.09
CA PRO A 62 -7.61 -4.99 2.17
C PRO A 62 -7.06 -6.17 1.39
N LEU A 63 -6.51 -5.88 0.22
CA LEU A 63 -5.63 -6.78 -0.51
C LEU A 63 -4.59 -6.04 -1.35
N GLU A 64 -3.63 -6.80 -1.87
CA GLU A 64 -2.78 -6.45 -2.99
C GLU A 64 -2.95 -7.53 -4.08
N ILE A 65 -3.10 -7.09 -5.32
CA ILE A 65 -3.09 -7.93 -6.52
C ILE A 65 -1.78 -7.64 -7.25
N GLU A 66 -0.95 -8.66 -7.43
CA GLU A 66 0.28 -8.57 -8.20
C GLU A 66 0.07 -9.24 -9.55
N MET A 67 0.31 -8.50 -10.63
CA MET A 67 0.09 -8.96 -12.00
C MET A 67 1.33 -8.68 -12.84
N LEU A 68 1.58 -9.56 -13.80
CA LEU A 68 2.55 -9.34 -14.86
C LEU A 68 1.81 -8.98 -16.15
N ARG A 69 2.20 -7.89 -16.81
CA ARG A 69 1.80 -7.62 -18.19
C ARG A 69 2.85 -8.20 -19.12
N ASP A 70 2.50 -9.26 -19.85
CA ASP A 70 3.40 -9.85 -20.84
C ASP A 70 3.57 -8.98 -22.09
N ASP A 71 4.48 -9.38 -22.98
CA ASP A 71 4.80 -8.64 -24.22
C ASP A 71 3.61 -8.51 -25.18
N ALA A 72 2.60 -9.38 -25.06
CA ALA A 72 1.36 -9.30 -25.83
C ALA A 72 0.31 -8.38 -25.16
N GLY A 73 0.62 -7.79 -24.00
CA GLY A 73 -0.27 -6.94 -23.23
C GLY A 73 -1.29 -7.71 -22.38
N THR A 74 -1.12 -9.02 -22.23
CA THR A 74 -2.03 -9.85 -21.42
C THR A 74 -1.62 -9.77 -19.94
N LEU A 75 -2.60 -9.60 -19.06
CA LEU A 75 -2.38 -9.66 -17.61
C LEU A 75 -2.36 -11.10 -17.14
N GLN A 76 -1.28 -11.48 -16.47
CA GLN A 76 -1.10 -12.76 -15.81
C GLN A 76 -1.07 -12.52 -14.30
N LEU A 77 -1.94 -13.22 -13.55
CA LEU A 77 -1.94 -13.14 -12.09
C LEU A 77 -0.68 -13.78 -11.51
N ILE A 78 0.05 -13.05 -10.69
CA ILE A 78 1.18 -13.58 -9.92
C ILE A 78 0.68 -14.01 -8.53
N GLU A 79 0.11 -13.07 -7.77
CA GLU A 79 -0.27 -13.29 -6.38
C GLU A 79 -1.46 -12.41 -5.97
N ILE A 80 -2.24 -12.88 -5.00
CA ILE A 80 -3.22 -12.08 -4.26
C ILE A 80 -2.81 -12.12 -2.79
N ASN A 81 -2.42 -10.98 -2.25
CA ASN A 81 -1.98 -10.83 -0.87
C ASN A 81 -3.15 -10.33 -0.01
N PRO A 82 -3.65 -11.09 0.99
CA PRO A 82 -4.80 -10.71 1.81
C PRO A 82 -4.46 -9.70 2.93
N ARG A 83 -3.76 -8.64 2.55
CA ARG A 83 -3.26 -7.59 3.44
C ARG A 83 -2.98 -6.32 2.62
N PHE A 84 -2.72 -5.22 3.30
CA PHE A 84 -2.13 -4.09 2.61
C PHE A 84 -0.73 -4.41 2.04
N PRO A 85 -0.37 -3.83 0.89
CA PRO A 85 0.97 -3.91 0.37
C PRO A 85 1.96 -3.16 1.24
N ALA A 86 3.24 -3.51 1.16
CA ALA A 86 4.29 -2.74 1.84
C ALA A 86 4.34 -1.27 1.37
N TRP A 87 3.93 -0.98 0.13
CA TRP A 87 3.94 0.35 -0.48
C TRP A 87 2.67 1.17 -0.18
N ILE A 88 1.80 0.73 0.75
CA ILE A 88 0.49 1.35 1.04
C ILE A 88 0.54 2.85 1.33
N TYR A 89 1.67 3.39 1.80
CA TYR A 89 1.85 4.83 2.01
C TYR A 89 1.71 5.65 0.71
N LEU A 90 1.97 5.06 -0.47
CA LEU A 90 1.66 5.69 -1.76
C LEU A 90 0.16 6.00 -1.88
N ALA A 91 -0.72 5.13 -1.37
CA ALA A 91 -2.16 5.36 -1.40
C ALA A 91 -2.53 6.65 -0.65
N HIS A 92 -1.90 6.88 0.52
CA HIS A 92 -2.01 8.17 1.22
C HIS A 92 -1.45 9.33 0.38
N GLY A 93 -0.26 9.18 -0.22
CA GLY A 93 0.35 10.20 -1.07
C GLY A 93 -0.50 10.61 -2.28
N VAL A 94 -1.26 9.68 -2.86
CA VAL A 94 -2.23 9.95 -3.94
C VAL A 94 -3.60 10.41 -3.43
N GLY A 95 -3.78 10.64 -2.13
CA GLY A 95 -4.99 11.20 -1.53
C GLY A 95 -6.11 10.16 -1.34
N ARG A 96 -5.75 8.87 -1.31
CA ARG A 96 -6.67 7.75 -1.07
C ARG A 96 -6.14 6.95 0.12
N ASN A 97 -6.20 7.52 1.32
CA ASN A 97 -5.65 6.89 2.53
C ASN A 97 -6.47 5.65 2.94
N LEU A 98 -6.15 4.49 2.37
CA LEU A 98 -6.91 3.26 2.57
C LEU A 98 -6.84 2.70 3.99
N PRO A 99 -5.73 2.78 4.74
CA PRO A 99 -5.75 2.44 6.16
C PRO A 99 -6.77 3.26 6.96
N ALA A 100 -6.82 4.59 6.74
CA ALA A 100 -7.81 5.44 7.39
C ALA A 100 -9.25 5.11 6.92
N ALA A 101 -9.44 4.83 5.64
CA ALA A 101 -10.73 4.42 5.10
C ALA A 101 -11.21 3.09 5.72
N LEU A 102 -10.31 2.12 5.90
CA LEU A 102 -10.63 0.85 6.56
C LEU A 102 -11.10 1.08 8.00
N LEU A 103 -10.40 1.93 8.76
CA LEU A 103 -10.82 2.29 10.12
C LEU A 103 -12.20 2.95 10.12
N ALA A 104 -12.45 3.89 9.22
CA ALA A 104 -13.77 4.53 9.09
C ALA A 104 -14.88 3.50 8.80
N LEU A 105 -14.65 2.56 7.88
CA LEU A 105 -15.58 1.47 7.59
C LEU A 105 -15.82 0.57 8.81
N LEU A 106 -14.78 0.24 9.57
CA LEU A 106 -14.89 -0.53 10.81
C LEU A 106 -15.70 0.21 11.89
N HIS A 107 -15.67 1.54 11.89
CA HIS A 107 -16.50 2.40 12.73
C HIS A 107 -17.90 2.69 12.16
N GLY A 108 -18.31 1.98 11.10
CA GLY A 108 -19.66 2.05 10.55
C GLY A 108 -19.88 3.11 9.46
N ALA A 109 -18.82 3.75 8.97
CA ALA A 109 -18.94 4.58 7.77
C ALA A 109 -19.35 3.71 6.57
N ARG A 110 -20.14 4.29 5.66
CA ARG A 110 -20.46 3.68 4.37
C ARG A 110 -19.45 4.12 3.31
N PRO A 111 -19.24 3.35 2.23
CA PRO A 111 -18.27 3.69 1.19
C PRO A 111 -18.42 5.11 0.61
N GLY A 112 -19.65 5.58 0.41
CA GLY A 112 -19.92 6.94 -0.09
C GLY A 112 -19.63 8.09 0.90
N GLN A 113 -19.27 7.77 2.15
CA GLN A 113 -18.85 8.74 3.17
C GLN A 113 -17.32 8.84 3.27
N LEU A 114 -16.59 8.03 2.50
CA LEU A 114 -15.13 8.06 2.49
C LEU A 114 -14.65 9.20 1.60
N GLU A 115 -13.77 10.04 2.15
CA GLU A 115 -13.10 11.10 1.41
C GLU A 115 -11.87 10.53 0.69
N LEU A 116 -12.08 10.04 -0.54
CA LEU A 116 -11.01 9.53 -1.40
C LEU A 116 -10.89 10.42 -2.63
N ALA A 117 -9.69 10.95 -2.87
CA ALA A 117 -9.41 11.73 -4.06
C ALA A 117 -9.59 10.87 -5.34
N PRO A 118 -9.87 11.52 -6.49
CA PRO A 118 -9.76 10.85 -7.79
C PRO A 118 -8.36 10.24 -8.01
N PRO A 119 -8.22 9.23 -8.90
CA PRO A 119 -6.91 8.70 -9.26
C PRO A 119 -5.92 9.80 -9.70
N ARG A 120 -4.70 9.77 -9.16
CA ARG A 120 -3.62 10.71 -9.48
C ARG A 120 -2.37 9.95 -9.95
N PRO A 121 -2.32 9.49 -11.22
CA PRO A 121 -1.14 8.82 -11.75
C PRO A 121 0.06 9.77 -11.86
N GLY A 122 1.26 9.23 -11.93
CA GLY A 122 2.51 9.98 -12.05
C GLY A 122 3.14 10.42 -10.71
N ILE A 123 2.47 10.19 -9.57
CA ILE A 123 3.05 10.40 -8.25
C ILE A 123 3.98 9.24 -7.91
N THR A 124 5.24 9.55 -7.65
CA THR A 124 6.27 8.55 -7.30
C THR A 124 6.54 8.55 -5.79
N PHE A 125 6.74 7.38 -5.21
CA PHE A 125 7.37 7.25 -3.90
C PHE A 125 8.78 6.69 -4.06
N ILE A 126 9.67 7.10 -3.16
CA ILE A 126 11.02 6.55 -3.02
C ILE A 126 11.22 6.29 -1.53
N ARG A 127 11.70 5.10 -1.19
CA ARG A 127 12.11 4.79 0.18
C ARG A 127 13.53 5.26 0.42
N HIS A 128 13.77 5.77 1.62
CA HIS A 128 15.11 6.03 2.12
C HIS A 128 15.27 5.35 3.48
N ALA A 129 16.52 5.04 3.83
CA ALA A 129 16.84 4.55 5.16
C ALA A 129 17.11 5.76 6.06
N GLN A 130 16.63 5.69 7.30
CA GLN A 130 16.97 6.62 8.35
C GLN A 130 17.53 5.83 9.53
N GLU A 131 18.65 6.30 10.06
CA GLU A 131 19.29 5.71 11.24
C GLU A 131 18.76 6.41 12.50
N SER A 132 18.50 5.63 13.55
CA SER A 132 18.12 6.13 14.87
C SER A 132 19.09 5.57 15.89
N ILE A 133 19.77 6.45 16.63
CA ILE A 133 20.67 6.07 17.72
C ILE A 133 19.83 6.06 19.00
N VAL A 134 19.71 4.89 19.61
CA VAL A 134 18.91 4.67 20.83
C VAL A 134 19.71 3.85 21.84
N THR A 135 19.36 3.98 23.10
CA THR A 135 19.91 3.20 24.20
C THR A 135 19.30 1.79 24.24
N LEU A 136 19.98 0.84 24.90
CA LEU A 136 19.44 -0.48 25.14
C LEU A 136 18.17 -0.43 25.99
N ASP A 137 18.12 0.48 26.97
CA ASP A 137 16.95 0.67 27.85
C ASP A 137 15.71 1.11 27.05
N GLU A 138 15.86 1.95 26.04
CA GLU A 138 14.75 2.34 25.15
C GLU A 138 14.22 1.14 24.35
N ILE A 139 15.10 0.27 23.85
CA ILE A 139 14.72 -0.96 23.16
C ILE A 139 14.03 -1.94 24.11
N ALA A 140 14.57 -2.12 25.33
CA ALA A 140 13.97 -2.99 26.34
C ALA A 140 12.58 -2.51 26.77
N ASN A 141 12.43 -1.21 26.99
CA ASN A 141 11.14 -0.60 27.35
C ASN A 141 10.12 -0.74 26.23
N LEU A 142 10.51 -0.53 24.96
CA LEU A 142 9.62 -0.76 23.82
C LEU A 142 9.15 -2.22 23.76
N ALA A 143 10.07 -3.18 23.97
CA ALA A 143 9.74 -4.60 23.92
C ALA A 143 8.79 -5.04 25.04
N VAL A 144 8.93 -4.47 26.25
CA VAL A 144 8.10 -4.83 27.42
C VAL A 144 6.77 -4.06 27.44
N SER A 145 6.80 -2.77 27.17
CA SER A 145 5.62 -1.90 27.33
C SER A 145 4.82 -1.68 26.05
N GLY A 146 5.39 -2.01 24.88
CA GLY A 146 4.80 -1.70 23.57
C GLY A 146 4.88 -0.21 23.20
N SER A 147 5.59 0.60 23.99
CA SER A 147 5.76 2.03 23.76
C SER A 147 7.17 2.49 24.11
N SER A 148 7.64 3.57 23.50
CA SER A 148 8.85 4.26 23.93
C SER A 148 8.53 5.70 24.30
N SER A 149 9.11 6.19 25.39
CA SER A 149 8.92 7.57 25.88
C SER A 149 9.79 8.59 25.12
N GLY A 150 10.41 8.19 24.01
CA GLY A 150 11.48 8.94 23.35
C GLY A 150 10.97 10.23 22.72
N SER A 151 11.16 11.36 23.40
CA SER A 151 11.29 12.65 22.73
C SER A 151 12.48 12.57 21.77
N HIS A 152 12.32 12.96 20.51
CA HIS A 152 13.39 13.09 19.49
C HIS A 152 14.43 14.19 19.82
N ALA A 153 14.89 14.26 21.07
CA ALA A 153 15.92 15.18 21.54
C ALA A 153 17.17 14.38 21.89
N LEU A 154 17.87 13.87 20.88
CA LEU A 154 19.34 13.87 20.97
C LEU A 154 19.76 15.33 20.87
N ALA A 155 19.66 16.00 22.02
CA ALA A 155 20.18 17.33 22.20
C ALA A 155 21.65 17.32 21.76
N SER A 156 21.97 18.30 20.92
CA SER A 156 23.31 18.78 20.63
C SER A 156 24.08 19.05 21.94
N ARG A 157 24.69 18.01 22.51
CA ARG A 157 25.58 18.13 23.66
C ARG A 157 26.79 17.22 23.48
N ALA A 158 27.74 17.72 22.69
CA ALA A 158 29.19 17.59 22.84
C ALA A 158 29.78 18.50 21.75
N ALA A 159 30.13 19.75 22.08
CA ALA A 159 31.46 20.21 22.53
C ALA A 159 32.26 20.74 21.32
#